data_AF-A0A452Y700-F1
#
_entry.id   AF-A0A452Y700-F1
#
_cell.length_a   1.000
_cell.length_b   1.000
_cell.length_c   1.000
_cell.angle_alpha   90.00
_cell.angle_beta   90.00
_cell.angle_gamma   90.00
#
_symmetry.space_group_name_H-M   'P 1'
#
loop_
_entity.id
_entity.type
_entity.pdbx_description
1 polymer ?
#
loop_
_entity_poly.entity_id
_entity_poly.type
_entity_poly.pdbx_seq_one_letter_code
_entity_poly.pdbx_strand_id
1 'polypeptide(L)'
;LSPDIKEGKCDLFNGEWLPNPSGPAYTNSSCRFIDDHQNCMRNGRPDTGYLHWRWKPYECDLPPFDEIRFLGAMRNKAWGLIGDSILRNQVQSLICLLSKERREYYNWRSIH
;
A
#
# COMPACT_ATOMS: atom_id res chain seq x y z
N LEU A 1 -22.55 13.99 -5.26
CA LEU A 1 -22.34 13.26 -6.53
C LEU A 1 -21.01 13.74 -7.09
N SER A 2 -19.97 12.90 -6.95
CA SER A 2 -18.59 13.26 -7.31
C SER A 2 -18.48 13.49 -8.82
N PRO A 3 -17.83 14.57 -9.29
CA PRO A 3 -17.74 14.85 -10.70
C PRO A 3 -16.83 13.79 -11.37
N ASP A 4 -17.42 13.08 -12.32
CA ASP A 4 -16.84 12.39 -13.46
C ASP A 4 -15.31 12.17 -13.44
N ILE A 5 -14.89 11.01 -12.94
CA ILE A 5 -13.72 10.35 -13.51
C ILE A 5 -14.15 9.93 -14.92
N LYS A 6 -13.82 10.73 -15.93
CA LYS A 6 -14.04 10.37 -17.33
C LYS A 6 -13.29 9.08 -17.61
N GLU A 7 -14.06 8.02 -17.82
CA GLU A 7 -13.59 6.69 -18.23
C GLU A 7 -12.74 6.86 -19.51
N GLY A 8 -11.42 6.65 -19.40
CA GLY A 8 -10.49 6.66 -20.53
C GLY A 8 -9.47 7.81 -20.66
N LYS A 9 -9.15 8.58 -19.59
CA LYS A 9 -8.16 9.68 -19.67
C LYS A 9 -6.90 9.56 -18.83
N CYS A 10 -6.71 8.46 -18.11
CA CYS A 10 -5.47 8.24 -17.38
C CYS A 10 -4.97 6.81 -17.60
N ASP A 11 -3.94 6.68 -18.41
CA ASP A 11 -3.16 5.45 -18.48
C ASP A 11 -2.34 5.28 -17.19
N LEU A 12 -2.80 4.40 -16.30
CA LEU A 12 -2.15 4.11 -15.02
C LEU A 12 -0.78 3.43 -15.17
N PHE A 13 -0.48 2.88 -16.35
CA PHE A 13 0.73 2.13 -16.63
C PHE A 13 1.79 2.97 -17.35
N ASN A 14 1.43 4.18 -17.80
CA ASN A 14 2.34 5.12 -18.45
C ASN A 14 2.64 6.32 -17.54
N GLY A 15 3.88 6.38 -17.05
CA GLY A 15 4.28 7.35 -16.04
C GLY A 15 5.76 7.25 -15.71
N GLU A 16 6.11 7.81 -14.56
CA GLU A 16 7.47 7.81 -14.06
C GLU A 16 7.52 7.54 -12.55
N TRP A 17 8.69 7.10 -12.09
CA TRP A 17 8.99 7.02 -10.68
C TRP A 17 9.50 8.38 -10.20
N LEU A 18 8.84 8.95 -9.20
CA LEU A 18 9.26 10.18 -8.54
C LEU A 18 9.69 9.91 -7.11
N PRO A 19 10.64 10.69 -6.55
CA PRO A 19 10.94 10.66 -5.12
C PRO A 19 9.69 10.90 -4.29
N ASN A 20 9.57 10.18 -3.17
CA ASN A 20 8.48 10.28 -2.22
C ASN A 20 9.00 10.72 -0.84
N PRO A 21 8.96 12.03 -0.54
CA PRO A 21 9.40 12.57 0.75
C PRO A 21 8.60 12.04 1.94
N SER A 22 7.34 11.65 1.73
CA SER A 22 6.48 11.08 2.77
C SER A 22 6.91 9.68 3.22
N GLY A 23 7.81 9.03 2.46
CA GLY A 23 8.31 7.70 2.76
C GLY A 23 7.35 6.56 2.39
N PRO A 24 7.71 5.32 2.74
CA PRO A 24 6.91 4.15 2.39
C PRO A 24 5.60 4.13 3.18
N ALA A 25 4.54 3.59 2.56
CA ALA A 25 3.22 3.47 3.20
C ALA A 25 3.23 2.57 4.45
N TYR A 26 4.19 1.65 4.54
CA TYR A 26 4.46 0.81 5.70
C TYR A 26 5.96 0.49 5.80
N THR A 27 6.39 0.08 6.98
CA THR A 27 7.77 -0.33 7.29
C THR A 27 7.75 -1.72 7.94
N ASN A 28 8.94 -2.30 8.14
CA ASN A 28 9.09 -3.52 8.94
C ASN A 28 8.60 -3.38 10.39
N SER A 29 8.59 -2.16 10.93
CA SER A 29 8.09 -1.88 12.28
C SER A 29 6.57 -1.68 12.32
N SER A 30 5.96 -1.19 11.23
CA SER A 30 4.51 -0.98 11.15
C SER A 30 3.73 -2.19 10.65
N CYS A 31 4.34 -3.07 9.85
CA CYS A 31 3.70 -4.28 9.35
C CYS A 31 4.39 -5.57 9.83
N ARG A 32 3.63 -6.40 10.56
CA ARG A 32 4.08 -7.73 11.04
C ARG A 32 3.89 -8.87 10.03
N PHE A 33 3.34 -8.58 8.86
CA PHE A 33 3.00 -9.57 7.83
C PHE A 33 4.06 -9.67 6.72
N ILE A 34 5.11 -8.84 6.80
CA ILE A 34 6.27 -8.95 5.90
C ILE A 34 6.97 -10.25 6.24
N ASP A 35 7.08 -11.13 5.24
CA ASP A 35 7.76 -12.40 5.42
C ASP A 35 9.26 -12.18 5.65
N ASP A 36 9.82 -13.06 6.47
CA ASP A 36 11.23 -13.11 6.82
C ASP A 36 12.15 -13.09 5.60
N HIS A 37 11.83 -13.83 4.54
CA HIS A 37 12.64 -13.85 3.31
C HIS A 37 12.55 -12.54 2.50
N GLN A 38 11.54 -11.71 2.75
CA GLN A 38 11.28 -10.44 2.04
C GLN A 38 11.70 -9.21 2.84
N ASN A 39 12.08 -9.38 4.11
CA ASN A 39 12.43 -8.28 4.99
C ASN A 39 13.87 -7.80 4.75
N CYS A 40 14.09 -7.07 3.64
CA CYS A 40 15.42 -6.60 3.23
C CYS A 40 16.15 -5.85 4.35
N MET A 41 15.44 -4.98 5.07
CA MET A 41 16.00 -4.20 6.18
C MET A 41 16.50 -5.09 7.31
N ARG A 42 15.70 -6.10 7.70
CA ARG A 42 16.11 -7.06 8.73
C ARG A 42 17.19 -8.02 8.25
N ASN A 43 17.22 -8.30 6.95
CA ASN A 43 18.20 -9.18 6.31
C ASN A 43 19.50 -8.45 5.92
N GLY A 44 19.74 -7.25 6.46
CA GLY A 44 21.04 -6.57 6.40
C GLY A 44 21.24 -5.65 5.20
N ARG A 45 20.21 -5.33 4.42
CA ARG A 45 20.32 -4.30 3.37
C ARG A 45 20.55 -2.91 4.00
N PRO A 46 21.65 -2.21 3.67
CA PRO A 46 22.01 -0.97 4.36
C PRO A 46 21.34 0.28 3.77
N ASP A 47 20.98 0.26 2.47
CA ASP A 47 20.37 1.40 1.79
C ASP A 47 18.84 1.38 1.92
N THR A 48 18.24 2.54 2.22
CA THR A 48 16.78 2.71 2.34
C THR A 48 16.14 3.48 1.20
N GLY A 49 16.94 4.06 0.30
CA GLY A 49 16.45 4.95 -0.76
C GLY A 49 15.40 4.31 -1.68
N TYR A 50 15.44 2.97 -1.82
CA TYR A 50 14.45 2.23 -2.60
C TYR A 50 13.01 2.32 -2.04
N LEU A 51 12.85 2.66 -0.76
CA LEU A 51 11.54 2.83 -0.11
C LEU A 51 10.89 4.19 -0.39
N HIS A 52 11.66 5.15 -0.92
CA HIS A 52 11.24 6.55 -1.07
C HIS A 52 10.88 6.89 -2.52
N TRP A 53 10.18 5.99 -3.19
CA TRP A 53 9.69 6.18 -4.56
C TRP A 53 8.17 6.05 -4.61
N ARG A 54 7.54 6.83 -5.48
CA ARG A 54 6.12 6.70 -5.83
C ARG A 54 5.96 6.71 -7.34
N TRP A 55 5.03 5.91 -7.82
CA TRP A 55 4.62 5.93 -9.22
C TRP A 55 3.70 7.13 -9.48
N LYS A 56 3.97 7.90 -10.54
CA LYS A 56 3.11 8.99 -11.00
C LYS A 56 2.74 8.78 -12.47
N PRO A 57 1.48 8.41 -12.79
CA PRO A 57 0.97 8.46 -14.15
C PRO A 57 1.10 9.87 -14.74
N TYR A 58 1.37 9.99 -16.05
CA TYR A 58 1.55 11.32 -16.66
C TYR A 58 0.25 12.14 -16.70
N GLU A 59 -0.88 11.45 -16.81
CA GLU A 59 -2.17 12.08 -17.10
C GLU A 59 -3.01 12.33 -15.85
N CYS A 60 -2.62 11.79 -14.69
CA CYS A 60 -3.34 11.99 -13.44
C CYS A 60 -2.47 11.77 -12.19
N ASP A 61 -2.96 12.27 -11.06
CA ASP A 61 -2.38 11.99 -9.75
C ASP A 61 -3.10 10.82 -9.08
N LEU A 62 -2.33 9.88 -8.54
CA LEU A 62 -2.84 8.80 -7.71
C LEU A 62 -3.04 9.31 -6.29
N PRO A 63 -4.26 9.22 -5.72
CA PRO A 63 -4.46 9.53 -4.31
C PRO A 63 -3.69 8.52 -3.44
N PRO A 64 -3.27 8.92 -2.23
CA PRO A 64 -2.77 7.97 -1.24
C PRO A 64 -3.77 6.83 -1.02
N PHE A 65 -3.26 5.63 -0.74
CA PHE A 65 -4.10 4.50 -0.41
C PHE A 65 -4.91 4.80 0.85
N ASP A 66 -6.23 4.63 0.77
CA ASP A 66 -7.19 4.82 1.86
C ASP A 66 -7.71 3.46 2.31
N GLU A 67 -7.10 2.95 3.38
CA GLU A 67 -7.39 1.64 3.94
C GLU A 67 -8.82 1.53 4.51
N ILE A 68 -9.36 2.61 5.09
CA ILE A 68 -10.73 2.65 5.63
C ILE A 68 -11.74 2.51 4.49
N ARG A 69 -11.56 3.31 3.44
CA ARG A 69 -12.44 3.29 2.27
C ARG A 69 -12.37 1.94 1.57
N PHE A 70 -11.18 1.36 1.44
CA PHE A 70 -11.02 0.02 0.86
C PHE A 70 -11.75 -1.03 1.71
N LEU A 71 -11.48 -1.12 3.01
CA LEU A 71 -12.12 -2.09 3.90
C LEU A 71 -13.64 -1.92 3.94
N GLY A 72 -14.14 -0.68 3.91
CA GLY A 72 -15.56 -0.36 3.82
C GLY A 72 -16.20 -0.88 2.53
N ALA A 73 -15.55 -0.65 1.38
CA ALA A 73 -16.02 -1.16 0.08
C ALA A 73 -15.98 -2.69 0.01
N MET A 74 -15.05 -3.32 0.75
CA MET A 74 -14.85 -4.76 0.78
C MET A 74 -15.65 -5.51 1.85
N ARG A 75 -16.46 -4.80 2.63
CA ARG A 75 -17.26 -5.40 3.70
C ARG A 75 -18.21 -6.46 3.14
N ASN A 76 -18.29 -7.60 3.83
CA ASN A 76 -19.13 -8.75 3.49
C ASN A 76 -18.81 -9.38 2.11
N LYS A 77 -17.59 -9.18 1.60
CA LYS A 77 -17.08 -9.84 0.39
C LYS A 77 -15.91 -10.75 0.77
N ALA A 78 -15.78 -11.88 0.08
CA ALA A 78 -14.67 -12.82 0.24
C ALA A 78 -13.80 -12.82 -1.03
N TRP A 79 -12.48 -12.86 -0.86
CA TRP A 79 -11.50 -12.82 -1.95
C TRP A 79 -10.75 -14.14 -2.04
N GLY A 80 -10.78 -14.76 -3.23
CA GLY A 80 -9.89 -15.86 -3.61
C GLY A 80 -8.89 -15.36 -4.64
N LEU A 81 -7.60 -15.53 -4.36
CA LEU A 81 -6.50 -15.05 -5.21
C LEU A 81 -5.70 -16.27 -5.67
N ILE A 82 -5.61 -16.48 -6.98
CA ILE A 82 -4.92 -17.63 -7.59
C ILE A 82 -3.79 -17.10 -8.46
N GLY A 83 -2.57 -17.51 -8.15
CA GLY A 83 -1.38 -17.08 -8.87
C GLY A 83 -0.11 -17.67 -8.27
N ASP A 84 1.02 -17.11 -8.68
CA ASP A 84 2.34 -17.58 -8.31
C ASP A 84 2.91 -16.83 -7.08
N SER A 85 4.24 -16.93 -6.90
CA SER A 85 4.96 -16.21 -5.85
C SER A 85 4.88 -14.69 -5.99
N ILE A 86 4.77 -14.14 -7.20
CA ILE A 86 4.65 -12.69 -7.39
C ILE A 86 3.29 -12.21 -6.88
N LEU A 87 2.21 -12.92 -7.20
CA LEU A 87 0.89 -12.58 -6.66
C LEU A 87 0.88 -12.68 -5.12
N ARG A 88 1.50 -13.71 -4.55
CA ARG A 88 1.63 -13.83 -3.09
C ARG A 88 2.32 -12.60 -2.48
N ASN A 89 3.41 -12.12 -3.08
CA ASN A 89 4.12 -10.92 -2.61
C ASN A 89 3.22 -9.68 -2.67
N GLN A 90 2.44 -9.52 -3.75
CA GLN A 90 1.49 -8.41 -3.87
C GLN A 90 0.40 -8.46 -2.79
N VAL A 91 -0.15 -9.65 -2.51
CA VAL A 91 -1.16 -9.84 -1.47
C VAL A 91 -0.59 -9.55 -0.08
N GLN A 92 0.64 -9.96 0.20
CA GLN A 92 1.32 -9.62 1.46
C GLN A 92 1.50 -8.11 1.61
N SER A 93 1.89 -7.40 0.54
CA SER A 93 1.97 -5.94 0.53
C SER A 93 0.61 -5.28 0.80
N LEU A 94 -0.47 -5.78 0.17
CA LEU A 94 -1.83 -5.30 0.40
C LEU A 94 -2.26 -5.48 1.86
N ILE A 95 -1.98 -6.64 2.47
CA ILE A 95 -2.26 -6.88 3.88
C ILE A 95 -1.53 -5.86 4.77
N CYS A 96 -0.29 -5.51 4.44
CA CYS A 96 0.45 -4.48 5.18
C CYS A 96 -0.21 -3.11 5.09
N LEU A 97 -0.60 -2.68 3.89
CA LEU A 97 -1.33 -1.42 3.67
C LEU A 97 -2.60 -1.37 4.52
N LEU A 98 -3.37 -2.47 4.54
CA LEU A 98 -4.61 -2.57 5.31
C LEU A 98 -4.38 -2.66 6.82
N SER A 99 -3.19 -3.10 7.26
CA SER A 99 -2.88 -3.27 8.68
C SER A 99 -2.50 -1.97 9.40
N LYS A 100 -2.26 -0.88 8.66
CA LYS A 100 -1.88 0.44 9.18
C LYS A 100 -2.90 0.99 10.18
N GLU A 101 -4.18 0.87 9.85
CA GLU A 101 -5.36 1.20 10.69
C GLU A 101 -5.31 0.56 12.09
N ARG A 102 -4.83 -0.69 12.18
CA ARG A 102 -4.87 -1.43 13.43
C ARG A 102 -4.07 -0.72 14.53
N ARG A 103 -3.02 0.03 14.19
CA ARG A 103 -2.17 0.69 15.17
C ARG A 103 -2.77 1.98 15.71
N GLU A 104 -3.39 2.81 14.87
CA GLU A 104 -4.00 4.07 15.30
C GLU A 104 -5.30 3.83 16.10
N TYR A 105 -6.13 2.87 15.70
CA TYR A 105 -7.34 2.51 16.43
C TYR A 105 -7.06 1.95 17.84
N TYR A 106 -6.11 1.02 17.99
CA TYR A 106 -5.72 0.50 19.32
C TYR A 106 -5.02 1.56 20.16
N ASN A 107 -4.23 2.46 19.56
CA ASN A 107 -3.60 3.55 20.30
C ASN A 107 -4.67 4.54 20.82
N TRP A 108 -5.67 4.89 20.00
CA TRP A 108 -6.80 5.71 20.43
C TRP A 108 -7.60 5.07 21.59
N ARG A 109 -7.90 3.76 21.53
CA ARG A 109 -8.57 2.98 22.60
C ARG A 109 -7.70 2.65 23.83
N SER A 110 -6.40 2.95 23.78
CA SER A 110 -5.51 2.80 24.94
C SER A 110 -5.33 4.12 25.69
N ILE A 111 -5.67 5.24 25.05
CA ILE A 111 -5.59 6.60 25.61
C ILE A 111 -6.97 7.06 26.16
N HIS A 112 -8.06 6.42 25.72
CA HIS A 112 -9.44 6.60 26.21
C HIS A 112 -10.00 5.27 26.70
#